data_AF-A0A428WP80-F1
#
_entry.id   AF-A0A428WP80-F1
#
_cell.length_a   1.000
_cell.length_b   1.000
_cell.length_c   1.000
_cell.angle_alpha   90.00
_cell.angle_beta   90.00
_cell.angle_gamma   90.00
#
_symmetry.space_group_name_H-M   'P 1'
#
loop_
_entity.id
_entity.type
_entity.pdbx_description
1 polymer ?
#
loop_
_entity_poly.entity_id
_entity_poly.type
_entity_poly.pdbx_seq_one_letter_code
_entity_poly.pdbx_strand_id
1 'polypeptide(L)'
;MGGFLQTLGQKLAERWLTLLVLPGALFVATAITAQTLGQAHALDHHRLIEQVARWVHTPAAAGIGGQVVILGSILASAAAAGLAAQGLATLVQRAVLAVGWNTWPRQLRRGARALVVRRRSRWTAAARRYQQQLDADARALARTGGRADLAPRRAAYHAMLRIATEEPDRPTWSGDRIHAVTVRLERDHHLDLPALWPYLWLTVPETTRAEITTAEQALARAAALGGWALMYTLLTAWWWPAALLAAAIGLTARYRIRCAADTYAQLLEAAARLHATGLATQLGIDHTGHADPALGDALTHQLRAQNPALSPPSSGGAPLY
;
A
#
# COMPACT_ATOMS: atom_id res chain seq x y z
N MET A 1 -28.55 -6.96 -26.11
CA MET A 1 -27.65 -5.82 -25.77
C MET A 1 -28.13 -5.05 -24.52
N GLY A 2 -29.42 -4.75 -24.34
CA GLY A 2 -29.94 -4.01 -23.16
C GLY A 2 -29.78 -4.73 -21.79
N GLY A 3 -29.97 -6.06 -21.74
CA GLY A 3 -29.84 -6.83 -20.50
C GLY A 3 -28.42 -6.89 -19.91
N PHE A 4 -27.37 -6.78 -20.74
CA PHE A 4 -25.99 -6.73 -20.26
C PHE A 4 -25.65 -5.38 -19.61
N LEU A 5 -26.09 -4.28 -20.22
CA LEU A 5 -25.95 -2.94 -19.64
C LEU A 5 -26.79 -2.78 -18.36
N GLN A 6 -27.97 -3.41 -18.30
CA GLN A 6 -28.83 -3.38 -17.13
C GLN A 6 -28.25 -4.22 -15.97
N THR A 7 -27.71 -5.40 -16.26
CA THR A 7 -27.05 -6.24 -15.24
C THR A 7 -25.72 -5.64 -14.77
N LEU A 8 -24.95 -5.01 -15.66
CA LEU A 8 -23.79 -4.21 -15.29
C LEU A 8 -24.19 -3.02 -14.43
N GLY A 9 -25.20 -2.25 -14.85
CA GLY A 9 -25.73 -1.11 -14.11
C GLY A 9 -26.24 -1.50 -12.72
N GLN A 10 -26.95 -2.62 -12.61
CA GLN A 10 -27.45 -3.16 -11.33
C GLN A 10 -26.31 -3.60 -10.42
N LYS A 11 -25.34 -4.40 -10.91
CA LYS A 11 -24.17 -4.81 -10.11
C LYS A 11 -23.32 -3.63 -9.69
N LEU A 12 -23.18 -2.63 -10.57
CA LEU A 12 -22.45 -1.42 -10.26
C LEU A 12 -23.21 -0.60 -9.20
N ALA A 13 -24.51 -0.40 -9.36
CA ALA A 13 -25.35 0.29 -8.38
C ALA A 13 -25.30 -0.39 -7.01
N GLU A 14 -25.45 -1.72 -6.95
CA GLU A 14 -25.42 -2.51 -5.72
C GLU A 14 -24.04 -2.43 -5.03
N ARG A 15 -22.96 -2.50 -5.82
CA ARG A 15 -21.59 -2.39 -5.32
C ARG A 15 -21.24 -0.97 -4.87
N TRP A 16 -21.75 0.05 -5.56
CA TRP A 16 -21.61 1.46 -5.15
C TRP A 16 -22.38 1.75 -3.86
N LEU A 17 -23.59 1.21 -3.73
CA LEU A 17 -24.43 1.43 -2.56
C LEU A 17 -23.81 0.79 -1.31
N THR A 18 -23.29 -0.43 -1.44
CA THR A 18 -22.64 -1.15 -0.32
C THR A 18 -21.25 -0.61 0.03
N LEU A 19 -20.44 -0.21 -0.95
CA LEU A 19 -19.07 0.28 -0.70
C LEU A 19 -18.99 1.77 -0.35
N LEU A 20 -19.95 2.58 -0.82
CA LEU A 20 -19.84 4.03 -0.75
C LEU A 20 -20.96 4.66 0.08
N VAL A 21 -22.22 4.29 -0.21
CA VAL A 21 -23.39 4.91 0.43
C VAL A 21 -23.57 4.40 1.85
N LEU A 22 -23.46 3.09 2.10
CA LEU A 22 -23.68 2.53 3.43
C LEU A 22 -22.64 3.04 4.46
N PRO A 23 -21.32 3.00 4.19
CA PRO A 23 -20.33 3.56 5.11
C PRO A 23 -20.43 5.09 5.22
N GLY A 24 -20.77 5.77 4.11
CA GLY A 24 -21.00 7.21 4.10
C GLY A 24 -22.19 7.62 4.96
N ALA A 25 -23.29 6.89 4.90
CA ALA A 25 -24.48 7.11 5.74
C ALA A 25 -24.16 6.87 7.21
N LEU A 26 -23.40 5.82 7.54
CA LEU A 26 -22.93 5.57 8.90
C LEU A 26 -22.06 6.73 9.40
N PHE A 27 -21.13 7.22 8.58
CA PHE A 27 -20.29 8.37 8.93
C PHE A 27 -21.13 9.63 9.15
N VAL A 28 -22.08 9.94 8.26
CA VAL A 28 -22.97 11.09 8.39
C VAL A 28 -23.81 10.99 9.67
N ALA A 29 -24.39 9.82 9.95
CA ALA A 29 -25.14 9.59 11.20
C ALA A 29 -24.24 9.81 12.43
N THR A 30 -23.00 9.32 12.39
CA THR A 30 -22.01 9.53 13.45
C THR A 30 -21.63 11.01 13.59
N ALA A 31 -21.47 11.73 12.49
CA ALA A 31 -21.13 13.15 12.48
C ALA A 31 -22.27 14.00 13.05
N ILE A 32 -23.52 13.69 12.70
CA ILE A 32 -24.72 14.31 13.28
C ILE A 32 -24.77 14.05 14.78
N THR A 33 -24.57 12.79 15.19
CA THR A 33 -24.50 12.38 16.60
C THR A 33 -23.45 13.20 17.35
N ALA A 34 -22.23 13.27 16.82
CA ALA A 34 -21.13 14.06 17.36
C ALA A 34 -21.45 15.55 17.49
N GLN A 35 -22.12 16.16 16.50
CA GLN A 35 -22.52 17.57 16.57
C GLN A 35 -23.61 17.81 17.62
N THR A 36 -24.55 16.87 17.80
CA THR A 36 -25.64 17.02 18.77
C THR A 36 -25.19 16.84 20.23
N LEU A 37 -24.28 15.89 20.49
CA LEU A 37 -23.80 15.56 21.84
C LEU A 37 -22.59 16.42 22.26
N GLY A 38 -21.71 16.72 21.30
CA GLY A 38 -20.44 17.40 21.54
C GLY A 38 -19.54 16.66 22.54
N GLN A 39 -18.52 17.36 23.06
CA GLN A 39 -17.57 16.77 24.01
C GLN A 39 -18.19 16.52 25.39
N ALA A 40 -19.03 17.45 25.86
CA ALA A 40 -19.52 17.47 27.24
C ALA A 40 -20.60 16.41 27.53
N HIS A 41 -21.45 16.09 26.55
CA HIS A 41 -22.55 15.14 26.70
C HIS A 41 -22.34 13.91 25.81
N ALA A 42 -21.09 13.52 25.57
CA ALA A 42 -20.71 12.57 24.54
C ALA A 42 -21.44 11.20 24.59
N LEU A 43 -21.94 10.80 25.76
CA LEU A 43 -22.66 9.55 25.97
C LEU A 43 -24.11 9.76 26.41
N ASP A 44 -24.70 10.95 26.27
CA ASP A 44 -26.08 11.21 26.72
C ASP A 44 -27.12 10.80 25.67
N HIS A 45 -27.63 9.58 25.78
CA HIS A 45 -28.56 9.00 24.80
C HIS A 45 -29.93 9.69 24.83
N HIS A 46 -30.31 10.31 25.96
CA HIS A 46 -31.59 11.00 26.10
C HIS A 46 -31.67 12.21 25.17
N ARG A 47 -30.58 12.99 25.13
CA ARG A 47 -30.47 14.18 24.28
C ARG A 47 -30.52 13.85 22.79
N LEU A 48 -30.00 12.68 22.40
CA LEU A 48 -30.11 12.18 21.03
C LEU A 48 -31.57 11.85 20.68
N ILE A 49 -32.28 11.14 21.57
CA ILE A 49 -33.68 10.76 21.38
C ILE A 49 -34.57 12.00 21.28
N GLU A 50 -34.38 13.00 22.15
CA GLU A 50 -35.11 14.27 22.10
C GLU A 50 -34.87 15.05 20.81
N GLN A 51 -33.63 15.03 20.30
CA GLN A 51 -33.29 15.70 19.05
C GLN A 51 -33.94 15.00 17.85
N VAL A 52 -33.94 13.66 17.83
CA VAL A 52 -34.60 12.88 16.78
C VAL A 52 -36.12 13.09 16.83
N ALA A 53 -36.72 13.07 18.02
CA ALA A 53 -38.16 13.34 18.18
C ALA A 53 -38.53 14.73 17.64
N ARG A 54 -37.72 15.76 17.92
CA ARG A 54 -37.92 17.11 17.36
C ARG A 54 -37.88 17.15 15.83
N TRP A 55 -37.00 16.37 15.19
CA TRP A 55 -36.93 16.31 13.73
C TRP A 55 -38.15 15.63 13.11
N VAL A 56 -38.67 14.57 13.71
CA VAL A 56 -39.87 13.86 13.22
C VAL A 56 -41.09 14.80 13.20
N HIS A 57 -41.17 15.74 14.13
CA HIS A 57 -42.27 16.71 14.21
C HIS A 57 -42.10 17.96 13.31
N THR A 58 -41.08 18.01 12.44
CA THR A 58 -40.92 19.15 11.51
C THR A 58 -41.88 19.05 10.32
N PRO A 59 -42.54 20.16 9.92
CA PRO A 59 -43.55 20.14 8.84
C PRO A 59 -42.98 19.74 7.47
N ALA A 60 -41.67 19.91 7.26
CA ALA A 60 -40.97 19.43 6.07
C ALA A 60 -40.96 17.89 5.94
N ALA A 61 -41.14 17.14 7.03
CA ALA A 61 -41.20 15.68 7.00
C ALA A 61 -42.61 15.13 6.64
N ALA A 62 -43.64 15.98 6.67
CA ALA A 62 -45.04 15.57 6.49
C ALA A 62 -45.48 15.48 5.02
N GLY A 63 -44.81 16.16 4.09
CA GLY A 63 -45.13 16.14 2.66
C GLY A 63 -44.21 15.24 1.84
N ILE A 64 -44.75 14.57 0.81
CA ILE A 64 -43.99 13.70 -0.11
C ILE A 64 -42.77 14.44 -0.70
N GLY A 65 -42.94 15.70 -1.12
CA GLY A 65 -41.84 16.51 -1.67
C GLY A 65 -40.72 16.77 -0.66
N GLY A 66 -41.06 16.99 0.61
CA GLY A 66 -40.06 17.17 1.66
C GLY A 66 -39.32 15.88 2.02
N GLN A 67 -40.01 14.74 2.01
CA GLN A 67 -39.37 13.42 2.19
C GLN A 67 -38.36 13.11 1.07
N VAL A 68 -38.69 13.44 -0.19
CA VAL A 68 -37.77 13.28 -1.32
C VAL A 68 -36.53 14.16 -1.15
N VAL A 69 -36.69 15.41 -0.72
CA VAL A 69 -35.56 16.33 -0.47
C VAL A 69 -34.69 15.84 0.69
N ILE A 70 -35.29 15.38 1.79
CA ILE A 70 -34.55 14.83 2.94
C ILE A 70 -33.77 13.58 2.52
N LEU A 71 -34.42 12.60 1.89
CA LEU A 71 -33.76 11.39 1.43
C LEU A 71 -32.64 11.71 0.42
N GLY A 72 -32.91 12.61 -0.52
CA GLY A 72 -31.93 13.10 -1.48
C GLY A 72 -30.71 13.74 -0.80
N SER A 73 -30.92 14.57 0.23
CA SER A 73 -29.83 15.22 0.97
C SER A 73 -28.97 14.23 1.77
N ILE A 74 -29.59 13.20 2.36
CA ILE A 74 -28.88 12.12 3.09
C ILE A 74 -28.03 11.33 2.10
N LEU A 75 -28.60 10.92 0.97
CA LEU A 75 -27.89 10.17 -0.07
C LEU A 75 -26.74 11.01 -0.66
N ALA A 76 -26.97 12.29 -0.93
CA ALA A 76 -25.94 13.19 -1.44
C ALA A 76 -24.79 13.37 -0.42
N SER A 77 -25.11 13.55 0.86
CA SER A 77 -24.12 13.67 1.94
C SER A 77 -23.32 12.38 2.14
N ALA A 78 -23.99 11.22 2.09
CA ALA A 78 -23.34 9.92 2.17
C ALA A 78 -22.40 9.68 0.98
N ALA A 79 -22.84 10.02 -0.24
CA ALA A 79 -22.02 9.92 -1.44
C ALA A 79 -20.80 10.86 -1.38
N ALA A 80 -20.99 12.11 -0.93
CA ALA A 80 -19.90 13.07 -0.76
C ALA A 80 -18.88 12.59 0.29
N ALA A 81 -19.34 12.05 1.42
CA ALA A 81 -18.48 11.45 2.44
C ALA A 81 -17.69 10.26 1.89
N GLY A 82 -18.34 9.38 1.13
CA GLY A 82 -17.66 8.26 0.48
C GLY A 82 -16.61 8.70 -0.54
N LEU A 83 -16.88 9.71 -1.37
CA LEU A 83 -15.90 10.28 -2.29
C LEU A 83 -14.71 10.93 -1.55
N ALA A 84 -14.97 11.66 -0.47
CA ALA A 84 -13.93 12.22 0.38
C ALA A 84 -13.05 11.11 0.99
N ALA A 85 -13.65 10.02 1.45
CA ALA A 85 -12.93 8.86 1.96
C ALA A 85 -12.03 8.22 0.89
N GLN A 86 -12.49 8.12 -0.37
CA GLN A 86 -11.67 7.61 -1.49
C GLN A 86 -10.51 8.55 -1.86
N GLY A 87 -10.75 9.86 -1.83
CA GLY A 87 -9.68 10.85 -2.00
C GLY A 87 -8.61 10.71 -0.93
N LEU A 88 -9.03 10.60 0.34
CA LEU A 88 -8.16 10.35 1.47
C LEU A 88 -7.46 8.99 1.37
N ALA A 89 -8.12 7.95 0.84
CA ALA A 89 -7.53 6.64 0.59
C ALA A 89 -6.31 6.72 -0.32
N THR A 90 -6.39 7.54 -1.38
CA THR A 90 -5.28 7.77 -2.31
C THR A 90 -4.09 8.43 -1.60
N LEU A 91 -4.36 9.39 -0.71
CA LEU A 91 -3.32 10.04 0.10
C LEU A 91 -2.71 9.05 1.10
N VAL A 92 -3.53 8.23 1.76
CA VAL A 92 -3.06 7.15 2.65
C VAL A 92 -2.19 6.19 1.88
N GLN A 93 -2.60 5.72 0.70
CA GLN A 93 -1.84 4.80 -0.13
C GLN A 93 -0.50 5.42 -0.55
N ARG A 94 -0.49 6.67 -1.02
CA ARG A 94 0.75 7.39 -1.38
C ARG A 94 1.68 7.56 -0.17
N ALA A 95 1.14 7.92 0.99
CA ALA A 95 1.93 8.10 2.21
C ALA A 95 2.49 6.76 2.74
N VAL A 96 1.70 5.70 2.68
CA VAL A 96 2.04 4.36 3.15
C VAL A 96 3.04 3.66 2.24
N LEU A 97 2.92 3.80 0.92
CA LEU A 97 3.88 3.23 -0.03
C LEU A 97 5.12 4.10 -0.17
N ALA A 98 4.98 5.40 0.09
CA ALA A 98 6.04 6.39 0.04
C ALA A 98 6.88 6.32 -1.24
N VAL A 99 6.23 5.96 -2.36
CA VAL A 99 6.84 5.97 -3.69
C VAL A 99 7.16 7.43 -4.02
N GLY A 100 8.44 7.72 -4.28
CA GLY A 100 8.88 9.09 -4.56
C GLY A 100 8.81 10.03 -3.36
N TRP A 101 9.04 9.55 -2.13
CA TRP A 101 9.08 10.42 -0.94
C TRP A 101 10.11 11.57 -1.05
N ASN A 102 11.08 11.44 -1.96
CA ASN A 102 12.04 12.47 -2.34
C ASN A 102 11.40 13.69 -3.05
N THR A 103 10.27 13.52 -3.74
CA THR A 103 9.55 14.61 -4.43
C THR A 103 8.55 15.33 -3.52
N TRP A 104 8.37 14.87 -2.27
CA TRP A 104 7.44 15.47 -1.33
C TRP A 104 7.85 16.92 -0.94
N PRO A 105 6.88 17.73 -0.48
CA PRO A 105 7.15 19.06 0.08
C PRO A 105 8.25 19.02 1.15
N ARG A 106 9.04 20.10 1.25
CA ARG A 106 10.29 20.14 2.03
C ARG A 106 10.10 19.69 3.49
N GLN A 107 8.99 20.07 4.13
CA GLN A 107 8.70 19.73 5.52
C GLN A 107 8.47 18.22 5.69
N LEU A 108 7.61 17.63 4.86
CA LEU A 108 7.31 16.20 4.87
C LEU A 108 8.53 15.37 4.50
N ARG A 109 9.32 15.83 3.52
CA ARG A 109 10.56 15.16 3.10
C ARG A 109 11.61 15.14 4.20
N ARG A 110 11.77 16.21 4.98
CA ARG A 110 12.68 16.23 6.14
C ARG A 110 12.27 15.19 7.19
N GLY A 111 10.98 15.13 7.51
CA GLY A 111 10.43 14.12 8.42
C GLY A 111 10.63 12.69 7.88
N ALA A 112 10.30 12.45 6.62
CA ALA A 112 10.50 11.15 5.96
C ALA A 112 11.98 10.74 5.96
N ARG A 113 12.91 11.66 5.65
CA ARG A 113 14.35 11.40 5.69
C ARG A 113 14.82 11.03 7.10
N ALA A 114 14.38 11.76 8.12
CA ALA A 114 14.71 11.45 9.51
C ALA A 114 14.19 10.06 9.92
N LEU A 115 12.98 9.68 9.48
CA LEU A 115 12.42 8.35 9.69
C LEU A 115 13.24 7.27 8.97
N VAL A 116 13.63 7.48 7.71
CA VAL A 116 14.49 6.54 6.96
C VAL A 116 15.82 6.35 7.68
N VAL A 117 16.51 7.43 8.06
CA VAL A 117 17.79 7.37 8.78
C VAL A 117 17.65 6.62 10.11
N ARG A 118 16.61 6.91 10.89
CA ARG A 118 16.33 6.21 12.15
C ARG A 118 16.03 4.73 11.93
N ARG A 119 15.30 4.38 10.88
CA ARG A 119 14.98 2.99 10.56
C ARG A 119 16.21 2.24 10.08
N ARG A 120 17.01 2.85 9.21
CA ARG A 120 18.29 2.32 8.74
C ARG A 120 19.23 2.06 9.90
N SER A 121 19.43 3.01 10.82
CA SER A 121 20.29 2.80 11.99
C SER A 121 19.81 1.65 12.89
N ARG A 122 18.49 1.55 13.13
CA ARG A 122 17.90 0.42 13.86
C ARG A 122 18.09 -0.91 13.13
N TRP A 123 17.94 -0.92 11.81
CA TRP A 123 18.13 -2.11 10.98
C TRP A 123 19.60 -2.53 10.97
N THR A 124 20.55 -1.62 10.74
CA THR A 124 21.99 -1.92 10.79
C THR A 124 22.40 -2.46 12.16
N ALA A 125 21.85 -1.92 13.25
CA ALA A 125 22.09 -2.46 14.59
C ALA A 125 21.52 -3.87 14.78
N ALA A 126 20.38 -4.20 14.16
CA ALA A 126 19.82 -5.55 14.16
C ALA A 126 20.62 -6.52 13.26
N ALA A 127 21.03 -6.07 12.08
CA ALA A 127 21.85 -6.81 11.13
C ALA A 127 23.21 -7.16 11.73
N ARG A 128 23.86 -6.21 12.43
CA ARG A 128 25.10 -6.50 13.18
C ARG A 128 24.92 -7.58 14.24
N ARG A 129 23.81 -7.57 14.97
CA ARG A 129 23.51 -8.63 15.96
C ARG A 129 23.32 -9.99 15.29
N TYR A 130 22.64 -10.03 14.14
CA TYR A 130 22.48 -11.25 13.36
C TYR A 130 23.84 -11.78 12.86
N GLN A 131 24.69 -10.90 12.31
CA GLN A 131 26.03 -11.27 11.85
C GLN A 131 26.91 -11.79 13.00
N GLN A 132 26.88 -11.14 14.17
CA GLN A 132 27.60 -11.60 15.35
C GLN A 132 27.19 -13.01 15.78
N GLN A 133 25.92 -13.40 15.63
CA GLN A 133 25.45 -14.76 15.90
C GLN A 133 25.95 -15.75 14.85
N LEU A 134 25.99 -15.38 13.57
CA LEU A 134 26.61 -16.22 12.53
C LEU A 134 28.09 -16.48 12.82
N ASP A 135 28.83 -15.44 13.19
CA ASP A 135 30.25 -15.55 13.54
C ASP A 135 30.46 -16.36 14.83
N ALA A 136 29.52 -16.30 15.78
CA ALA A 136 29.54 -17.11 16.99
C ALA A 136 29.27 -18.59 16.69
N ASP A 137 28.28 -18.89 15.84
CA ASP A 137 27.95 -20.24 15.38
C ASP A 137 29.15 -20.88 14.65
N ALA A 138 29.78 -20.13 13.74
CA ALA A 138 30.95 -20.58 13.01
C ALA A 138 32.14 -20.89 13.95
N ARG A 139 32.38 -20.03 14.94
CA ARG A 139 33.41 -20.24 15.97
C ARG A 139 33.08 -21.39 16.93
N ALA A 140 31.81 -21.65 17.19
CA ALA A 140 31.40 -22.80 18.00
C ALA A 140 31.66 -24.10 17.22
N LEU A 141 31.22 -24.16 15.96
CA LEU A 141 31.46 -25.31 15.08
C LEU A 141 32.95 -25.61 14.94
N ALA A 142 33.79 -24.59 14.73
CA ALA A 142 35.23 -24.76 14.62
C ALA A 142 35.91 -25.28 15.90
N ARG A 143 35.37 -24.96 17.09
CA ARG A 143 35.95 -25.36 18.38
C ARG A 143 35.47 -26.71 18.88
N THR A 144 34.19 -27.02 18.72
CA THR A 144 33.57 -28.20 19.33
C THR A 144 33.15 -29.25 18.32
N GLY A 145 33.18 -28.95 17.01
CA GLY A 145 32.64 -29.82 15.95
C GLY A 145 31.12 -30.01 16.01
N GLY A 146 30.45 -29.41 16.99
CA GLY A 146 29.01 -29.56 17.23
C GLY A 146 28.18 -28.48 16.53
N ARG A 147 26.90 -28.81 16.25
CA ARG A 147 25.92 -27.82 15.75
C ARG A 147 25.57 -26.83 16.85
N ALA A 148 25.70 -25.54 16.57
CA ALA A 148 25.28 -24.46 17.47
C ALA A 148 23.75 -24.40 17.62
N ASP A 149 23.27 -23.86 18.75
CA ASP A 149 21.85 -23.58 18.94
C ASP A 149 21.38 -22.48 17.97
N LEU A 150 20.34 -22.79 17.20
CA LEU A 150 19.80 -21.90 16.17
C LEU A 150 18.83 -20.85 16.73
N ALA A 151 18.35 -20.99 17.97
CA ALA A 151 17.34 -20.11 18.53
C ALA A 151 17.81 -18.64 18.64
N PRO A 152 19.02 -18.32 19.12
CA PRO A 152 19.53 -16.94 19.17
C PRO A 152 19.63 -16.31 17.78
N ARG A 153 20.12 -17.09 16.80
CA ARG A 153 20.22 -16.65 15.40
C ARG A 153 18.85 -16.36 14.79
N ARG A 154 17.88 -17.26 14.98
CA ARG A 154 16.50 -17.07 14.49
C ARG A 154 15.85 -15.83 15.13
N ALA A 155 16.03 -15.62 16.43
CA ALA A 155 15.51 -14.45 17.12
C ALA A 155 16.13 -13.14 16.58
N ALA A 156 17.45 -13.11 16.36
CA ALA A 156 18.13 -11.96 15.75
C ALA A 156 17.66 -11.69 14.32
N TYR A 157 17.49 -12.76 13.52
CA TYR A 157 16.96 -12.68 12.16
C TYR A 157 15.53 -12.11 12.13
N HIS A 158 14.61 -12.64 12.95
CA HIS A 158 13.25 -12.11 13.04
C HIS A 158 13.21 -10.68 13.58
N ALA A 159 14.11 -10.31 14.50
CA ALA A 159 14.22 -8.93 14.97
C ALA A 159 14.61 -7.95 13.86
N MET A 160 15.52 -8.36 12.96
CA MET A 160 15.88 -7.60 11.77
C MET A 160 14.70 -7.49 10.79
N LEU A 161 14.06 -8.61 10.45
CA LEU A 161 12.92 -8.66 9.53
C LEU A 161 11.70 -7.84 10.00
N ARG A 162 11.49 -7.70 11.32
CA ARG A 162 10.44 -6.81 11.86
C ARG A 162 10.63 -5.35 11.44
N ILE A 163 11.87 -4.93 11.20
CA ILE A 163 12.20 -3.56 10.76
C ILE A 163 12.06 -3.45 9.25
N ALA A 164 12.79 -4.30 8.52
CA ALA A 164 12.77 -4.40 7.07
C ALA A 164 13.50 -5.67 6.62
N THR A 165 13.10 -6.17 5.46
CA THR A 165 13.68 -7.36 4.84
C THR A 165 15.05 -7.09 4.23
N GLU A 166 15.21 -5.92 3.60
CA GLU A 166 16.48 -5.37 3.10
C GLU A 166 16.78 -4.06 3.83
N GLU A 167 17.94 -3.45 3.56
CA GLU A 167 18.26 -2.14 4.14
C GLU A 167 17.14 -1.11 3.84
N PRO A 168 16.56 -0.46 4.88
CA PRO A 168 15.47 0.49 4.67
C PRO A 168 15.87 1.68 3.79
N ASP A 169 15.03 1.99 2.80
CA ASP A 169 15.16 3.17 1.94
C ASP A 169 13.88 4.03 1.89
N ARG A 170 12.78 3.52 2.45
CA ARG A 170 11.49 4.20 2.54
C ARG A 170 11.08 4.45 3.99
N PRO A 171 10.32 5.53 4.25
CA PRO A 171 9.94 5.89 5.61
C PRO A 171 8.99 4.86 6.26
N THR A 172 8.27 4.09 5.45
CA THR A 172 7.22 3.16 5.87
C THR A 172 7.58 1.70 5.60
N TRP A 173 7.12 0.79 6.47
CA TRP A 173 7.40 -0.64 6.33
C TRP A 173 6.77 -1.23 5.06
N SER A 174 5.54 -0.83 4.71
CA SER A 174 4.86 -1.35 3.53
C SER A 174 5.53 -0.92 2.24
N GLY A 175 6.02 0.33 2.19
CA GLY A 175 6.82 0.83 1.07
C GLY A 175 8.14 0.07 0.94
N ASP A 176 8.87 -0.12 2.04
CA ASP A 176 10.11 -0.91 2.05
C ASP A 176 9.87 -2.35 1.65
N ARG A 177 8.76 -2.97 2.08
CA ARG A 177 8.49 -4.38 1.82
C ARG A 177 8.35 -4.67 0.33
N ILE A 178 7.67 -3.79 -0.41
CA ILE A 178 7.53 -3.88 -1.86
C ILE A 178 8.85 -3.48 -2.54
N HIS A 179 9.52 -2.43 -2.07
CA HIS A 179 10.80 -1.99 -2.65
C HIS A 179 11.92 -3.02 -2.50
N ALA A 180 11.92 -3.79 -1.41
CA ALA A 180 12.86 -4.87 -1.16
C ALA A 180 12.84 -5.93 -2.26
N VAL A 181 11.72 -6.11 -2.98
CA VAL A 181 11.63 -7.01 -4.13
C VAL A 181 12.55 -6.54 -5.25
N THR A 182 12.49 -5.25 -5.59
CA THR A 182 13.40 -4.65 -6.59
C THR A 182 14.86 -4.80 -6.16
N VAL A 183 15.18 -4.49 -4.90
CA VAL A 183 16.55 -4.60 -4.37
C VAL A 183 17.08 -6.03 -4.45
N ARG A 184 16.24 -7.02 -4.14
CA ARG A 184 16.62 -8.45 -4.20
C ARG A 184 16.79 -8.96 -5.61
N LEU A 185 15.87 -8.62 -6.50
CA LEU A 185 15.95 -9.02 -7.90
C LEU A 185 17.17 -8.40 -8.58
N GLU A 186 17.49 -7.14 -8.26
CA GLU A 186 18.72 -6.50 -8.73
C GLU A 186 19.97 -7.18 -8.14
N ARG A 187 20.02 -7.41 -6.82
CA ARG A 187 21.19 -8.02 -6.15
C ARG A 187 21.43 -9.47 -6.57
N ASP A 188 20.38 -10.29 -6.62
CA ASP A 188 20.50 -11.74 -6.81
C ASP A 188 20.49 -12.13 -8.29
N HIS A 189 19.87 -11.33 -9.16
CA HIS A 189 19.64 -11.68 -10.57
C HIS A 189 19.93 -10.55 -11.56
N HIS A 190 20.38 -9.36 -11.13
CA HIS A 190 20.62 -8.18 -11.98
C HIS A 190 19.38 -7.76 -12.80
N LEU A 191 18.19 -8.01 -12.25
CA LEU A 191 16.92 -7.69 -12.89
C LEU A 191 16.37 -6.35 -12.37
N ASP A 192 16.39 -5.34 -13.23
CA ASP A 192 15.76 -4.04 -12.97
C ASP A 192 14.23 -4.14 -13.10
N LEU A 193 13.58 -4.59 -12.03
CA LEU A 193 12.13 -4.84 -12.02
C LEU A 193 11.30 -3.67 -12.59
N PRO A 194 11.51 -2.39 -12.22
CA PRO A 194 10.81 -1.26 -12.84
C PRO A 194 10.86 -1.22 -14.37
N ALA A 195 11.99 -1.55 -14.99
CA ALA A 195 12.15 -1.57 -16.44
C ALA A 195 11.54 -2.82 -17.07
N LEU A 196 11.68 -3.98 -16.42
CA LEU A 196 11.18 -5.26 -16.92
C LEU A 196 9.66 -5.43 -16.75
N TRP A 197 9.07 -4.82 -15.74
CA TRP A 197 7.69 -5.07 -15.32
C TRP A 197 6.64 -4.92 -16.43
N PRO A 198 6.66 -3.88 -17.29
CA PRO A 198 5.69 -3.76 -18.37
C PRO A 198 5.73 -4.93 -19.35
N TYR A 199 6.93 -5.43 -19.65
CA TYR A 199 7.14 -6.57 -20.55
C TYR A 199 6.72 -7.87 -19.88
N LEU A 200 7.13 -8.09 -18.63
CA LEU A 200 6.69 -9.24 -17.84
C LEU A 200 5.16 -9.29 -17.74
N TRP A 201 4.50 -8.16 -17.50
CA TRP A 201 3.04 -8.12 -17.40
C TRP A 201 2.33 -8.66 -18.65
N LEU A 202 2.89 -8.40 -19.83
CA LEU A 202 2.34 -8.86 -21.11
C LEU A 202 2.57 -10.36 -21.34
N THR A 203 3.63 -10.94 -20.77
CA THR A 203 4.03 -12.34 -20.99
C THR A 203 3.52 -13.29 -19.91
N VAL A 204 3.24 -12.77 -18.71
CA VAL A 204 2.73 -13.54 -17.57
C VAL A 204 1.34 -14.11 -17.86
N PRO A 205 1.02 -15.35 -17.42
CA PRO A 205 -0.31 -15.94 -17.59
C PRO A 205 -1.44 -15.12 -16.94
N GLU A 206 -2.66 -15.23 -17.49
CA GLU A 206 -3.83 -14.50 -17.00
C GLU A 206 -4.15 -14.81 -15.53
N THR A 207 -3.96 -16.07 -15.10
CA THR A 207 -4.16 -16.48 -13.71
C THR A 207 -3.23 -15.73 -12.76
N THR A 208 -1.94 -15.62 -13.09
CA THR A 208 -0.95 -14.87 -12.30
C THR A 208 -1.26 -13.37 -12.30
N ARG A 209 -1.66 -12.80 -13.45
CA ARG A 209 -2.12 -11.39 -13.51
C ARG A 209 -3.32 -11.14 -12.60
N ALA A 210 -4.29 -12.06 -12.57
CA ALA A 210 -5.47 -11.97 -11.72
C ALA A 210 -5.10 -12.00 -10.23
N GLU A 211 -4.17 -12.86 -9.82
CA GLU A 211 -3.67 -12.92 -8.43
C GLU A 211 -2.97 -11.62 -8.01
N ILE A 212 -2.08 -11.09 -8.86
CA ILE A 212 -1.37 -9.82 -8.59
C ILE A 212 -2.38 -8.66 -8.50
N THR A 213 -3.33 -8.59 -9.43
CA THR A 213 -4.40 -7.57 -9.44
C THR A 213 -5.26 -7.69 -8.18
N THR A 214 -5.56 -8.90 -7.72
CA THR A 214 -6.33 -9.14 -6.50
C THR A 214 -5.59 -8.63 -5.26
N ALA A 215 -4.27 -8.86 -5.18
CA ALA A 215 -3.44 -8.35 -4.10
C ALA A 215 -3.33 -6.81 -4.13
N GLU A 216 -3.20 -6.20 -5.31
CA GLU A 216 -3.25 -4.74 -5.47
C GLU A 216 -4.60 -4.15 -5.02
N GLN A 217 -5.71 -4.78 -5.43
CA GLN A 217 -7.06 -4.38 -4.99
C GLN A 217 -7.25 -4.57 -3.48
N ALA A 218 -6.60 -5.55 -2.86
CA ALA A 218 -6.63 -5.71 -1.40
C ALA A 218 -5.92 -4.55 -0.69
N LEU A 219 -4.80 -4.08 -1.25
CA LEU A 219 -4.09 -2.90 -0.75
C LEU A 219 -4.94 -1.63 -0.90
N ALA A 220 -5.57 -1.42 -2.05
CA ALA A 220 -6.47 -0.29 -2.29
C ALA A 220 -7.66 -0.27 -1.31
N ARG A 221 -8.30 -1.44 -1.09
CA ARG A 221 -9.38 -1.58 -0.09
C ARG A 221 -8.91 -1.30 1.34
N ALA A 222 -7.68 -1.72 1.68
CA ALA A 222 -7.12 -1.44 3.00
C ALA A 222 -6.75 0.04 3.17
N ALA A 223 -6.29 0.72 2.11
CA ALA A 223 -6.09 2.16 2.11
C ALA A 223 -7.41 2.93 2.22
N ALA A 224 -8.50 2.44 1.61
CA ALA A 224 -9.84 3.02 1.77
C ALA A 224 -10.31 3.01 3.23
N LEU A 225 -10.04 1.94 3.98
CA LEU A 225 -10.28 1.92 5.43
C LEU A 225 -9.44 2.97 6.17
N GLY A 226 -8.19 3.20 5.74
CA GLY A 226 -7.38 4.29 6.28
C GLY A 226 -7.96 5.67 5.98
N GLY A 227 -8.58 5.86 4.81
CA GLY A 227 -9.33 7.07 4.46
C GLY A 227 -10.47 7.34 5.44
N TRP A 228 -11.27 6.32 5.76
CA TRP A 228 -12.30 6.41 6.80
C TRP A 228 -11.72 6.73 8.18
N ALA A 229 -10.62 6.07 8.57
CA ALA A 229 -9.96 6.36 9.85
C ALA A 229 -9.55 7.84 9.99
N LEU A 230 -9.06 8.45 8.91
CA LEU A 230 -8.76 9.88 8.90
C LEU A 230 -10.02 10.72 9.14
N MET A 231 -11.12 10.44 8.43
CA MET A 231 -12.38 11.18 8.63
C MET A 231 -12.89 11.07 10.07
N TYR A 232 -12.89 9.87 10.66
CA TYR A 232 -13.24 9.67 12.06
C TYR A 232 -12.26 10.38 13.03
N THR A 233 -10.98 10.48 12.67
CA THR A 233 -9.98 11.24 13.46
C THR A 233 -10.34 12.72 13.53
N LEU A 234 -10.81 13.33 12.44
CA LEU A 234 -11.28 14.73 12.48
C LEU A 234 -12.46 14.89 13.44
N LEU A 235 -13.35 13.90 13.50
CA LEU A 235 -14.53 13.94 14.38
C LEU A 235 -14.18 13.91 15.88
N THR A 236 -13.01 13.36 16.24
CA THR A 236 -12.54 13.29 17.64
C THR A 236 -12.41 14.64 18.31
N ALA A 237 -12.14 15.70 17.53
CA ALA A 237 -12.05 17.07 18.03
C ALA A 237 -13.38 17.58 18.57
N TRP A 238 -14.51 17.05 18.09
CA TRP A 238 -15.86 17.40 18.56
C TRP A 238 -16.51 16.36 19.46
N TRP A 239 -16.15 15.08 19.31
CA TRP A 239 -16.76 13.97 20.04
C TRP A 239 -15.74 12.87 20.32
N TRP A 240 -15.21 12.83 21.55
CA TRP A 240 -14.14 11.90 21.93
C TRP A 240 -14.42 10.41 21.67
N PRO A 241 -15.66 9.86 21.72
CA PRO A 241 -15.91 8.45 21.40
C PRO A 241 -15.53 8.08 19.95
N ALA A 242 -15.54 9.05 19.03
CA ALA A 242 -15.03 8.85 17.68
C ALA A 242 -13.54 8.45 17.68
N ALA A 243 -12.79 8.72 18.75
CA ALA A 243 -11.38 8.36 18.85
C ALA A 243 -11.21 6.84 18.96
N LEU A 244 -12.11 6.15 19.65
CA LEU A 244 -12.11 4.69 19.72
C LEU A 244 -12.38 4.07 18.35
N LEU A 245 -13.36 4.62 17.61
CA LEU A 245 -13.66 4.21 16.24
C LEU A 245 -12.48 4.48 15.30
N ALA A 246 -11.91 5.68 15.35
CA ALA A 246 -10.75 6.06 14.55
C ALA A 246 -9.53 5.16 14.84
N ALA A 247 -9.27 4.86 16.12
CA ALA A 247 -8.20 3.98 16.53
C ALA A 247 -8.43 2.54 16.06
N ALA A 248 -9.62 1.98 16.24
CA ALA A 248 -9.96 0.63 15.79
C ALA A 248 -9.83 0.51 14.28
N ILE A 249 -10.47 1.39 13.51
CA ILE A 249 -10.41 1.39 12.03
C ILE A 249 -8.96 1.61 11.56
N GLY A 250 -8.23 2.54 12.19
CA GLY A 250 -6.84 2.85 11.86
C GLY A 250 -5.89 1.66 12.11
N LEU A 251 -6.04 0.96 13.23
CA LEU A 251 -5.28 -0.26 13.53
C LEU A 251 -5.60 -1.38 12.54
N THR A 252 -6.88 -1.61 12.23
CA THR A 252 -7.31 -2.58 11.22
C THR A 252 -6.76 -2.23 9.83
N ALA A 253 -6.85 -0.97 9.42
CA ALA A 253 -6.30 -0.49 8.16
C ALA A 253 -4.79 -0.74 8.10
N ARG A 254 -4.06 -0.37 9.16
CA ARG A 254 -2.61 -0.61 9.27
C ARG A 254 -2.26 -2.09 9.15
N TYR A 255 -2.98 -2.97 9.86
CA TYR A 255 -2.77 -4.42 9.79
C TYR A 255 -3.01 -4.94 8.37
N ARG A 256 -4.17 -4.61 7.78
CA ARG A 256 -4.55 -5.07 6.43
C ARG A 256 -3.61 -4.56 5.35
N ILE A 257 -3.18 -3.30 5.43
CA ILE A 257 -2.19 -2.72 4.53
C ILE A 257 -0.87 -3.49 4.60
N ARG A 258 -0.42 -3.88 5.80
CA ARG A 258 0.83 -4.62 5.96
C ARG A 258 0.71 -6.03 5.38
N CYS A 259 -0.36 -6.75 5.67
CA CYS A 259 -0.61 -8.08 5.10
C CYS A 259 -0.71 -8.01 3.56
N ALA A 260 -1.49 -7.09 3.01
CA ALA A 260 -1.65 -6.94 1.57
C ALA A 260 -0.32 -6.56 0.87
N ALA A 261 0.47 -5.65 1.46
CA ALA A 261 1.77 -5.29 0.92
C ALA A 261 2.77 -6.47 0.94
N ASP A 262 2.70 -7.33 1.96
CA ASP A 262 3.54 -8.54 2.02
C ASP A 262 3.15 -9.56 0.94
N THR A 263 1.86 -9.88 0.82
CA THR A 263 1.36 -10.78 -0.24
C THR A 263 1.69 -10.25 -1.63
N TYR A 264 1.44 -8.96 -1.88
CA TYR A 264 1.76 -8.32 -3.15
C TYR A 264 3.25 -8.39 -3.46
N ALA A 265 4.12 -8.11 -2.49
CA ALA A 265 5.57 -8.23 -2.66
C ALA A 265 6.01 -9.68 -2.99
N GLN A 266 5.44 -10.68 -2.32
CA GLN A 266 5.75 -12.09 -2.59
C GLN A 266 5.31 -12.51 -4.00
N LEU A 267 4.12 -12.07 -4.45
CA LEU A 267 3.63 -12.37 -5.80
C LEU A 267 4.46 -11.67 -6.89
N LEU A 268 4.85 -10.41 -6.68
CA LEU A 268 5.76 -9.70 -7.60
C LEU A 268 7.09 -10.42 -7.73
N GLU A 269 7.69 -10.81 -6.61
CA GLU A 269 8.98 -11.51 -6.58
C GLU A 269 8.89 -12.88 -7.27
N ALA A 270 7.86 -13.66 -6.96
CA ALA A 270 7.63 -14.97 -7.57
C ALA A 270 7.35 -14.85 -9.07
N ALA A 271 6.49 -13.92 -9.50
CA ALA A 271 6.18 -13.71 -10.91
C ALA A 271 7.43 -13.30 -11.71
N ALA A 272 8.25 -12.39 -11.18
CA ALA A 272 9.49 -12.01 -11.82
C ALA A 272 10.47 -13.19 -11.95
N ARG A 273 10.69 -13.96 -10.88
CA ARG A 273 11.59 -15.12 -10.90
C ARG A 273 11.12 -16.24 -11.83
N LEU A 274 9.81 -16.50 -11.89
CA LEU A 274 9.24 -17.59 -12.71
C LEU A 274 9.18 -17.22 -14.21
N HIS A 275 8.95 -15.95 -14.55
CA HIS A 275 8.68 -15.54 -15.93
C HIS A 275 9.81 -14.75 -16.60
N ALA A 276 10.90 -14.42 -15.89
CA ALA A 276 12.06 -13.74 -16.48
C ALA A 276 12.75 -14.55 -17.59
N THR A 277 12.91 -15.86 -17.41
CA THR A 277 13.53 -16.73 -18.42
C THR A 277 12.67 -16.84 -19.68
N GLY A 278 11.35 -17.01 -19.51
CA GLY A 278 10.41 -17.05 -20.63
C GLY A 278 10.39 -15.73 -21.42
N LEU A 279 10.53 -14.58 -20.75
CA LEU A 279 10.69 -13.29 -21.41
C LEU A 279 11.99 -13.24 -22.23
N ALA A 280 13.10 -13.73 -21.69
CA ALA A 280 14.38 -13.74 -22.40
C ALA A 280 14.32 -14.57 -23.68
N THR A 281 13.67 -15.74 -23.65
CA THR A 281 13.44 -16.58 -24.83
C THR A 281 12.63 -15.83 -25.89
N GLN A 282 11.59 -15.08 -25.49
CA GLN A 282 10.79 -14.29 -26.44
C GLN A 282 11.55 -13.10 -27.04
N LEU A 283 12.56 -12.57 -26.34
CA LEU A 283 13.45 -11.51 -26.82
C LEU A 283 14.62 -12.04 -27.67
N GLY A 284 14.70 -13.36 -27.88
CA GLY A 284 15.77 -14.00 -28.65
C GLY A 284 17.10 -14.14 -27.89
N ILE A 285 17.07 -14.07 -26.55
CA ILE A 285 18.24 -14.34 -25.72
C ILE A 285 18.26 -15.85 -25.42
N ASP A 286 19.20 -16.55 -26.05
CA ASP A 286 19.42 -17.98 -25.80
C ASP A 286 19.99 -18.18 -24.39
N HIS A 287 19.13 -18.62 -23.46
CA HIS A 287 19.53 -18.98 -22.10
C HIS A 287 18.93 -20.32 -21.70
N THR A 288 19.80 -21.26 -21.34
CA THR A 288 19.41 -22.58 -20.83
C THR A 288 19.68 -22.64 -19.34
N GLY A 289 18.64 -22.50 -18.51
CA GLY A 289 18.76 -22.66 -17.05
C GLY A 289 17.90 -21.67 -16.26
N HIS A 290 18.19 -21.60 -14.95
CA HIS A 290 17.57 -20.63 -14.05
C HIS A 290 18.05 -19.21 -14.35
N ALA A 291 17.28 -18.19 -13.95
CA ALA A 291 17.69 -16.80 -14.08
C ALA A 291 19.02 -16.56 -13.34
N ASP A 292 20.08 -16.33 -14.08
CA ASP A 292 21.44 -16.03 -13.60
C ASP A 292 21.77 -14.55 -13.84
N PRO A 293 22.70 -13.90 -13.11
CA PRO A 293 23.02 -12.48 -13.30
C PRO A 293 23.36 -12.10 -14.75
N ALA A 294 24.01 -12.99 -15.51
CA ALA A 294 24.31 -12.74 -16.93
C ALA A 294 23.04 -12.55 -17.79
N LEU A 295 21.97 -13.30 -17.48
CA LEU A 295 20.67 -13.13 -18.14
C LEU A 295 20.03 -11.81 -17.77
N GLY A 296 20.11 -11.42 -16.49
CA GLY A 296 19.57 -10.16 -16.00
C GLY A 296 20.26 -8.95 -16.62
N ASP A 297 21.59 -9.01 -16.74
CA ASP A 297 22.36 -7.97 -17.42
C ASP A 297 21.93 -7.81 -18.88
N ALA A 298 21.76 -8.92 -19.61
CA ALA A 298 21.30 -8.91 -20.99
C ALA A 298 19.88 -8.32 -21.13
N LEU A 299 18.94 -8.75 -20.29
CA LEU A 299 17.56 -8.25 -20.27
C LEU A 299 17.50 -6.76 -19.91
N THR A 300 18.18 -6.36 -18.84
CA THR A 300 18.21 -4.97 -18.37
C THR A 300 18.86 -4.07 -19.42
N HIS A 301 19.95 -4.51 -20.07
CA HIS A 301 20.61 -3.75 -21.13
C HIS A 301 19.74 -3.59 -22.38
N GLN A 302 19.01 -4.63 -22.79
CA GLN A 302 18.17 -4.59 -23.99
C GLN A 302 16.89 -3.77 -23.77
N LEU A 303 16.31 -3.81 -22.58
CA LEU A 303 15.03 -3.16 -22.25
C LEU A 303 15.19 -1.73 -21.74
N ARG A 304 16.35 -1.38 -21.17
CA ARG A 304 16.64 0.00 -20.81
C ARG A 304 16.86 0.79 -22.09
N ALA A 305 15.95 1.72 -22.39
CA ALA A 305 16.16 2.71 -23.43
C ALA A 305 17.54 3.36 -23.21
N GLN A 306 18.46 3.20 -24.17
CA GLN A 306 19.75 3.87 -24.13
C GLN A 306 19.48 5.36 -23.99
N ASN A 307 19.87 5.94 -22.85
CA ASN A 307 19.69 7.37 -22.63
C ASN A 307 20.68 8.09 -23.55
N PRO A 308 20.24 8.80 -24.60
CA PRO A 308 21.16 9.39 -25.59
C PRO A 308 22.05 10.48 -24.99
N ALA A 309 21.74 10.95 -23.77
CA ALA A 309 22.54 11.94 -23.04
C ALA A 309 23.87 11.41 -22.49
N LEU A 310 24.14 10.10 -22.53
CA LEU A 310 25.39 9.50 -22.05
C LEU A 310 26.29 8.95 -23.16
N SER A 311 25.91 9.10 -24.43
CA SER A 311 26.81 8.83 -25.54
C SER A 311 27.92 9.89 -25.54
N PRO A 312 29.22 9.52 -25.44
CA PRO A 312 30.28 10.50 -25.63
C PRO A 312 30.08 11.17 -26.99
N PRO A 313 30.33 12.49 -27.12
CA PRO A 313 30.25 13.14 -28.42
C PRO A 313 31.11 12.33 -29.38
N SER A 314 30.50 11.86 -30.48
CA SER A 314 31.25 11.24 -31.55
C SER A 314 32.38 12.20 -31.89
N SER A 315 33.62 11.76 -31.67
CA SER A 315 34.80 12.47 -32.12
C SER A 315 34.73 12.48 -33.65
N GLY A 316 34.00 13.46 -34.18
CA GLY A 316 33.89 13.71 -35.60
C GLY A 316 35.29 13.97 -36.12
N GLY A 317 35.78 13.03 -36.93
CA GLY A 317 37.02 13.20 -37.66
C GLY A 317 36.96 14.51 -38.43
N ALA A 318 37.97 15.35 -38.22
CA ALA A 318 38.19 16.51 -39.05
C ALA A 318 38.33 16.07 -40.51
N PRO A 319 37.62 16.69 -41.47
CA PRO A 319 37.90 16.46 -42.88
C PRO A 319 39.25 17.08 -43.20
N LEU A 320 40.18 16.26 -43.65
CA LEU A 320 41.39 16.70 -44.35
C LEU A 320 40.95 17.32 -45.69
N TYR A 321 41.12 18.63 -45.82
CA TYR A 321 41.39 19.32 -47.08
C TYR A 321 42.40 20.43 -46.82
#